data_AF-A0A0K2U548-F1
#
_entry.id   AF-A0A0K2U548-F1
#
_cell.length_a   1.000
_cell.length_b   1.000
_cell.length_c   1.000
_cell.angle_alpha   90.00
_cell.angle_beta   90.00
_cell.angle_gamma   90.00
#
_symmetry.space_group_name_H-M   'P 1'
#
loop_
_entity.id
_entity.type
_entity.pdbx_description
1 polymer ?
#
loop_
_entity_poly.entity_id
_entity_poly.type
_entity_poly.pdbx_seq_one_letter_code
_entity_poly.pdbx_strand_id
1 'polypeptide(L)'
;GSPSSPRSNGRSGGDSSERGGSGGGDNSSQNWSFEEQFKQLYEIDDNPKRKVFLDELFSLMQKRGSPINRLPIMAKQVLDLFELYNLVLARGGLVEVINK
;
A
#
# COMPACT_ATOMS: atom_id res chain seq x y z
N GLY A 1 -22.78 -3.41 80.73
CA GLY A 1 -21.44 -2.96 80.31
C GLY A 1 -21.57 -2.27 78.98
N SER A 2 -21.01 -1.07 78.89
CA SER A 2 -21.11 -0.11 77.79
C SER A 2 -20.22 -0.51 76.57
N PRO A 3 -19.90 0.41 75.62
CA PRO A 3 -20.23 0.34 74.18
C PRO A 3 -19.01 0.08 73.29
N SER A 4 -19.15 -0.01 71.96
CA SER A 4 -18.19 0.56 70.98
C SER A 4 -18.59 0.36 69.51
N SER A 5 -18.85 1.47 68.82
CA SER A 5 -18.36 1.73 67.45
C SER A 5 -17.07 2.56 67.58
N PRO A 6 -16.26 2.89 66.53
CA PRO A 6 -16.36 2.59 65.09
C PRO A 6 -15.02 2.11 64.48
N ARG A 7 -14.97 1.84 63.16
CA ARG A 7 -13.75 2.07 62.38
C ARG A 7 -14.06 2.28 60.90
N SER A 8 -13.91 3.54 60.48
CA SER A 8 -13.76 3.96 59.10
C SER A 8 -12.46 3.41 58.52
N ASN A 9 -12.50 2.92 57.29
CA ASN A 9 -11.30 2.70 56.49
C ASN A 9 -11.50 3.34 55.13
N GLY A 10 -11.00 4.57 54.99
CA GLY A 10 -10.86 5.23 53.70
C GLY A 10 -9.93 4.42 52.80
N ARG A 11 -10.33 4.26 51.55
CA ARG A 11 -9.44 3.88 50.46
C ARG A 11 -9.50 4.97 49.40
N SER A 12 -8.47 5.80 49.44
CA SER A 12 -8.05 6.64 48.33
C SER A 12 -7.36 5.77 47.27
N GLY A 13 -7.52 6.15 46.00
CA GLY A 13 -6.52 5.91 44.97
C GLY A 13 -6.94 4.94 43.86
N GLY A 14 -6.87 5.42 42.62
CA GLY A 14 -6.80 4.55 41.44
C GLY A 14 -7.33 5.17 40.16
N ASP A 15 -6.66 6.21 39.67
CA ASP A 15 -6.67 6.57 38.24
C ASP A 15 -6.34 5.33 37.41
N SER A 16 -7.14 5.05 36.38
CA SER A 16 -6.70 4.24 35.25
C SER A 16 -7.33 4.82 34.00
N SER A 17 -6.60 5.81 33.49
CA SER A 17 -6.67 6.35 32.15
C SER A 17 -6.76 5.24 31.11
N GLU A 18 -7.82 5.28 30.30
CA GLU A 18 -8.03 4.43 29.13
C GLU A 18 -6.89 4.66 28.11
N ARG A 19 -5.88 3.78 28.16
CA ARG A 19 -4.94 3.58 27.05
C ARG A 19 -5.40 2.37 26.26
N GLY A 20 -6.07 2.62 25.15
CA GLY A 20 -6.50 1.58 24.21
C GLY A 20 -6.81 2.19 22.85
N GLY A 21 -5.77 2.42 22.05
CA GLY A 21 -5.90 2.99 20.71
C GLY A 21 -4.60 2.87 19.95
N SER A 22 -4.28 1.63 19.56
CA SER A 22 -3.12 1.21 18.81
C SER A 22 -2.82 2.08 17.60
N GLY A 23 -1.52 2.25 17.35
CA GLY A 23 -0.94 3.06 16.29
C GLY A 23 -1.67 3.00 14.96
N GLY A 24 -2.30 4.11 14.60
CA GLY A 24 -2.35 4.53 13.21
C GLY A 24 -0.91 4.90 12.84
N GLY A 25 -0.17 3.95 12.28
CA GLY A 25 1.08 4.23 11.59
C GLY A 25 0.78 5.22 10.49
N ASP A 26 1.04 6.49 10.79
CA ASP A 26 1.23 7.53 9.79
C ASP A 26 2.20 6.93 8.77
N ASN A 27 1.69 6.68 7.56
CA ASN A 27 2.41 6.00 6.49
C ASN A 27 3.46 6.96 5.92
N SER A 28 4.45 7.24 6.76
CA SER A 28 5.66 8.02 6.53
C SER A 28 6.73 7.13 5.87
N SER A 29 6.29 6.37 4.87
CA SER A 29 7.12 5.62 3.93
C SER A 29 6.34 5.64 2.63
N GLN A 30 6.62 6.50 1.66
CA GLN A 30 7.90 6.68 1.00
C GLN A 30 7.88 8.07 0.32
N ASN A 31 8.88 8.92 0.58
CA ASN A 31 9.08 10.18 -0.15
C ASN A 31 9.73 9.95 -1.54
N TRP A 32 9.52 8.78 -2.15
CA TRP A 32 10.07 8.44 -3.47
C TRP A 32 8.95 8.44 -4.51
N SER A 33 9.21 9.08 -5.64
CA SER A 33 8.33 9.02 -6.80
C SER A 33 8.29 7.59 -7.36
N PHE A 34 7.18 7.22 -8.01
CA PHE A 34 7.09 5.92 -8.70
C PHE A 34 8.23 5.72 -9.72
N GLU A 35 8.65 6.80 -10.36
CA GLU A 35 9.76 6.82 -11.30
C GLU A 35 11.09 6.42 -10.65
N GLU A 36 11.41 6.93 -9.46
CA GLU A 36 12.63 6.53 -8.75
C GLU A 36 12.60 5.07 -8.32
N GLN A 37 11.44 4.60 -7.82
CA GLN A 37 11.28 3.22 -7.35
C GLN A 37 11.32 2.20 -8.50
N PHE A 38 10.78 2.57 -9.67
CA PHE A 38 10.62 1.69 -10.82
C PHE A 38 11.39 2.19 -12.05
N LYS A 39 12.53 2.85 -11.83
CA LYS A 39 13.37 3.48 -12.88
C LYS A 39 13.59 2.59 -14.11
N GLN A 40 13.92 1.31 -13.87
CA GLN A 40 14.12 0.30 -14.92
C GLN A 40 12.92 0.05 -15.84
N LEU A 41 11.69 0.41 -15.43
CA LEU A 41 10.47 0.29 -16.21
C LEU A 41 10.15 1.56 -17.01
N TYR A 42 10.49 2.74 -16.46
CA TYR A 42 10.34 4.03 -17.13
C TYR A 42 11.39 4.23 -18.24
N GLU A 43 12.59 3.67 -18.09
CA GLU A 43 13.71 3.86 -19.01
C GLU A 43 13.93 2.70 -20.01
N ILE A 44 12.93 1.82 -20.22
CA ILE A 44 13.07 0.74 -21.21
C ILE A 44 13.14 1.30 -22.64
N ASP A 45 12.36 2.35 -22.93
CA ASP A 45 12.40 3.10 -24.20
C ASP A 45 12.03 4.58 -24.00
N ASP A 46 12.20 5.37 -25.07
CA ASP A 46 11.96 6.82 -25.07
C ASP A 46 10.49 7.21 -25.38
N ASN A 47 9.51 6.30 -25.24
CA ASN A 47 8.13 6.60 -25.60
C ASN A 47 7.49 7.56 -24.57
N PRO A 48 7.05 8.77 -24.96
CA PRO A 48 6.50 9.74 -24.01
C PRO A 48 5.20 9.26 -23.33
N LYS A 49 4.48 8.31 -23.94
CA LYS A 49 3.26 7.73 -23.35
C LYS A 49 3.54 6.75 -22.22
N ARG A 50 4.76 6.18 -22.16
CA ARG A 50 5.16 5.21 -21.15
C ARG A 50 5.06 5.80 -19.74
N LYS A 51 5.65 6.98 -19.55
CA LYS A 51 5.62 7.69 -18.25
C LYS A 51 4.19 7.92 -17.77
N VAL A 52 3.35 8.50 -18.64
CA VAL A 52 1.95 8.80 -18.33
C VAL A 52 1.18 7.53 -17.95
N PHE A 53 1.33 6.45 -18.74
CA PHE A 53 0.69 5.17 -18.46
C PHE A 53 1.13 4.58 -17.11
N LEU A 54 2.44 4.59 -16.81
CA LEU A 54 2.97 4.03 -15.57
C LEU A 54 2.51 4.84 -14.35
N ASP A 55 2.52 6.17 -14.44
CA ASP A 55 2.04 7.05 -13.37
C ASP A 55 0.54 6.80 -13.08
N GLU A 56 -0.28 6.67 -14.12
CA GLU A 56 -1.70 6.34 -14.00
C GLU A 56 -1.92 4.94 -13.42
N LEU A 57 -1.16 3.94 -13.87
CA LEU A 57 -1.24 2.56 -13.40
C LEU A 57 -0.90 2.47 -11.90
N PHE A 58 0.23 3.03 -11.48
CA PHE A 58 0.64 2.97 -10.07
C PHE A 58 -0.31 3.76 -9.17
N SER A 59 -0.76 4.93 -9.61
CA SER A 59 -1.78 5.71 -8.90
C SER A 59 -3.10 4.94 -8.76
N LEU A 60 -3.53 4.25 -9.82
CA LEU A 60 -4.74 3.42 -9.80
C LEU A 60 -4.60 2.26 -8.79
N MET A 61 -3.47 1.57 -8.79
CA MET A 61 -3.21 0.45 -7.88
C MET A 61 -3.12 0.90 -6.42
N GLN A 62 -2.49 2.04 -6.16
CA GLN A 62 -2.46 2.66 -4.83
C GLN A 62 -3.86 2.99 -4.33
N LYS A 63 -4.68 3.66 -5.16
CA LYS A 63 -6.07 4.04 -4.81
C LYS A 63 -6.97 2.82 -4.58
N ARG A 64 -6.70 1.71 -5.26
CA ARG A 64 -7.45 0.44 -5.10
C ARG A 64 -7.03 -0.36 -3.86
N GLY A 65 -6.05 0.11 -3.08
CA GLY A 65 -5.55 -0.57 -1.88
C GLY A 65 -4.61 -1.74 -2.18
N SER A 66 -4.14 -1.88 -3.42
CA SER A 66 -3.26 -2.95 -3.88
C SER A 66 -2.03 -2.37 -4.60
N PRO A 67 -1.16 -1.61 -3.90
CA PRO A 67 0.01 -0.99 -4.52
C PRO A 67 0.97 -2.03 -5.09
N ILE A 68 1.56 -1.72 -6.24
CA ILE A 68 2.58 -2.56 -6.85
C ILE A 68 3.88 -2.32 -6.09
N ASN A 69 4.29 -3.25 -5.22
CA ASN A 69 5.53 -3.14 -4.46
C ASN A 69 6.72 -3.82 -5.13
N ARG A 70 6.46 -4.73 -6.09
CA ARG A 70 7.48 -5.49 -6.84
C ARG A 70 7.03 -5.72 -8.27
N LEU A 71 7.94 -5.55 -9.22
CA LEU A 71 7.67 -5.79 -10.62
C LEU A 71 7.82 -7.28 -10.97
N PRO A 72 6.94 -7.85 -11.80
CA PRO A 72 7.09 -9.21 -12.31
C PRO A 72 8.37 -9.37 -13.16
N ILE A 73 8.97 -10.55 -13.12
CA ILE A 73 10.17 -10.91 -13.90
C ILE A 73 9.81 -12.00 -14.91
N MET A 74 10.23 -11.83 -16.16
CA MET A 74 10.14 -12.83 -17.23
C MET A 74 11.52 -12.99 -17.86
N ALA A 75 11.99 -14.24 -18.01
CA ALA A 75 13.29 -14.54 -18.62
C ALA A 75 14.48 -13.72 -18.05
N LYS A 76 14.50 -13.53 -16.72
CA LYS A 76 15.51 -12.72 -15.97
C LYS A 76 15.46 -11.21 -16.23
N GLN A 77 14.44 -10.70 -16.90
CA GLN A 77 14.22 -9.27 -17.11
C GLN A 77 12.91 -8.83 -16.47
N VAL A 78 12.82 -7.55 -16.11
CA VAL A 78 11.55 -6.97 -15.68
C VAL A 78 10.55 -7.03 -16.83
N LEU A 79 9.34 -7.45 -16.51
CA LEU A 79 8.24 -7.47 -17.46
C LEU A 79 7.84 -6.04 -17.80
N ASP A 80 7.90 -5.68 -19.07
CA ASP A 80 7.44 -4.39 -19.56
C ASP A 80 5.90 -4.32 -19.51
N LEU A 81 5.37 -3.65 -18.48
CA LEU A 81 3.94 -3.49 -18.27
C LEU A 81 3.26 -2.62 -19.33
N PHE A 82 3.97 -1.64 -19.90
CA PHE A 82 3.43 -0.76 -20.92
C PHE A 82 3.25 -1.52 -22.24
N GLU A 83 4.29 -2.23 -22.67
CA GLU A 83 4.24 -3.01 -23.90
C GLU A 83 3.29 -4.20 -23.77
N LEU A 84 3.30 -4.91 -22.63
CA LEU A 84 2.35 -5.99 -22.37
C LEU A 84 0.90 -5.53 -22.50
N TYR A 85 0.56 -4.37 -21.91
CA TYR A 85 -0.78 -3.80 -22.02
C TYR A 85 -1.15 -3.50 -23.47
N ASN A 86 -0.26 -2.86 -24.22
CA ASN A 86 -0.49 -2.54 -25.64
C ASN A 86 -0.68 -3.80 -26.49
N LEU A 87 0.14 -4.84 -26.27
CA LEU A 87 0.02 -6.12 -26.98
C LEU A 87 -1.28 -6.85 -26.65
N VAL A 88 -1.71 -6.84 -25.38
CA VAL A 88 -2.99 -7.42 -24.96
C VAL A 88 -4.15 -6.66 -25.61
N LEU A 89 -4.12 -5.32 -25.61
CA LEU A 89 -5.12 -4.50 -26.29
C LEU A 89 -5.18 -4.76 -27.79
N ALA A 90 -4.03 -4.80 -28.46
CA ALA A 90 -3.94 -5.06 -29.90
C ALA A 90 -4.52 -6.43 -30.29
N ARG A 91 -4.53 -7.39 -29.36
CA ARG A 91 -5.15 -8.71 -29.51
C ARG A 91 -6.63 -8.77 -29.14
N GLY A 92 -7.25 -7.67 -28.74
CA GLY A 92 -8.67 -7.61 -28.35
C GLY A 92 -8.93 -7.73 -26.84
N GLY A 93 -7.89 -7.61 -26.02
CA GLY A 93 -7.98 -7.61 -24.56
C GLY A 93 -7.73 -8.97 -23.91
N LEU A 94 -7.83 -9.00 -22.58
CA LEU A 94 -7.44 -10.16 -21.76
C LEU A 94 -8.20 -11.43 -22.13
N VAL A 95 -9.51 -11.33 -22.38
CA VAL A 95 -10.36 -12.47 -22.71
C VAL A 95 -9.92 -13.14 -24.02
N GLU A 96 -9.63 -12.35 -25.05
CA GLU A 96 -9.15 -12.87 -26.34
C GLU A 96 -7.76 -13.53 -26.22
N VAL A 97 -6.89 -13.00 -25.36
CA VAL A 97 -5.55 -13.56 -25.13
C VAL A 97 -5.59 -14.89 -24.37
N ILE A 98 -6.57 -15.11 -23.51
CA ILE A 98 -6.68 -16.35 -22.71
C ILE A 98 -7.35 -17.48 -23.51
N ASN A 99 -8.30 -17.14 -24.38
CA ASN A 99 -9.15 -18.12 -25.05
C ASN A 99 -8.57 -18.71 -26.37
N LYS A 100 -7.36 -18.34 -26.75
CA LYS A 100 -6.66 -18.81 -27.96
C LYS A 100 -5.25 -19.27 -27.61
#